data_AF-A0A1Q3EW44-F1
#
_entry.id   AF-A0A1Q3EW44-F1
#
_cell.length_a   1.000
_cell.length_b   1.000
_cell.length_c   1.000
_cell.angle_alpha   90.00
_cell.angle_beta   90.00
_cell.angle_gamma   90.00
#
_symmetry.space_group_name_H-M   'P 1'
#
loop_
_entity.id
_entity.type
_entity.pdbx_description
1 polymer ?
#
loop_
_entity_poly.entity_id
_entity_poly.type
_entity_poly.pdbx_seq_one_letter_code
_entity_poly.pdbx_strand_id
1 'polypeptide(L)'
;KTQSVMAEPDFTNPELSANLADVIKREPSPVPGPSCAPVGQQPPIKEEAPEADYGYDDDDYSSLEGESSPYPEMDTAPEMDPIPESQLPKPESKLRCRYVAYTANDLTAVETDDRCPPNWPLAHLWPVYVGNFRCAALSQFKNAIRQYFASKGLLVRWFFQLDDEYFYNFQTKANLYDALVYFGSKQDAVQALECDHSIHNGYTLNVFPGREPVYFPSDRSAMFRKMKSGYVYSEEFFARALMARHGGVRCVVKYDIKNGAAEFYSVAQTQKVFATERQFEPTAVGNQTLQKQRFVENDISAEILKVLAENPDALQMNENDPIFKKLKSGNLPEPLRCPGPPPRRHGGGRGGGGGGSGGASIQPVRRGPSKYSQKIKLNNKINKMRRQIERDLAEGREPFLKHGSKPDKKRFRQILEQVKREQGW
;
A
#
# COMPACT_ATOMS: atom_id res chain seq x y z
N LYS A 1 -9.44 -19.34 18.61
CA LYS A 1 -9.37 -17.92 18.17
C LYS A 1 -9.39 -17.87 16.64
N THR A 2 -10.50 -17.45 16.04
CA THR A 2 -10.68 -17.34 14.58
C THR A 2 -9.86 -16.14 14.07
N GLN A 3 -8.80 -16.41 13.28
CA GLN A 3 -8.04 -15.34 12.62
C GLN A 3 -8.97 -14.57 11.68
N SER A 4 -9.18 -13.28 11.96
CA SER A 4 -9.97 -12.39 11.11
C SER A 4 -9.19 -12.07 9.84
N VAL A 5 -9.57 -12.67 8.72
CA VAL A 5 -9.04 -12.33 7.40
C VAL A 5 -9.60 -10.96 6.99
N MET A 6 -8.75 -9.93 6.98
CA MET A 6 -9.08 -8.65 6.35
C MET A 6 -9.00 -8.82 4.83
N ALA A 7 -10.15 -8.72 4.16
CA ALA A 7 -10.20 -8.61 2.70
C ALA A 7 -10.12 -7.12 2.34
N GLU A 8 -9.19 -6.77 1.44
CA GLU A 8 -9.18 -5.47 0.78
C GLU A 8 -10.54 -5.30 0.06
N PRO A 9 -11.18 -4.12 0.10
CA PRO A 9 -12.20 -3.85 -0.90
C PRO A 9 -11.52 -3.95 -2.27
N ASP A 10 -12.08 -4.74 -3.17
CA ASP A 10 -11.47 -5.10 -4.46
C ASP A 10 -11.23 -3.84 -5.32
N PHE A 11 -10.06 -3.22 -5.16
CA PHE A 11 -9.56 -2.11 -5.98
C PHE A 11 -8.43 -2.54 -6.91
N THR A 12 -7.98 -3.78 -6.76
CA THR A 12 -7.05 -4.41 -7.69
C THR A 12 -7.83 -4.78 -8.94
N ASN A 13 -7.54 -4.17 -10.08
CA ASN A 13 -8.04 -4.70 -11.34
C ASN A 13 -7.54 -6.16 -11.47
N PRO A 14 -8.42 -7.18 -11.33
CA PRO A 14 -7.99 -8.58 -11.24
C PRO A 14 -7.38 -9.08 -12.56
N GLU A 15 -7.53 -8.30 -13.63
CA GLU A 15 -6.88 -8.51 -14.91
C GLU A 15 -5.56 -7.76 -14.92
N LEU A 16 -4.54 -8.34 -14.29
CA LEU A 16 -3.20 -8.16 -14.83
C LEU A 16 -3.26 -8.73 -16.26
N SER A 17 -3.37 -7.89 -17.29
CA SER A 17 -3.10 -8.37 -18.64
C SER A 17 -1.74 -9.06 -18.60
N ALA A 18 -1.58 -10.20 -19.27
CA ALA A 18 -0.38 -11.04 -19.15
C ALA A 18 0.91 -10.20 -19.31
N ASN A 19 0.89 -9.27 -20.27
CA ASN A 19 1.96 -8.30 -20.53
C ASN A 19 2.28 -7.42 -19.31
N LEU A 20 1.25 -6.92 -18.62
CA LEU A 20 1.40 -6.02 -17.47
C LEU A 20 1.66 -6.77 -16.16
N ALA A 21 1.34 -8.07 -16.11
CA ALA A 21 1.84 -8.97 -15.06
C ALA A 21 3.35 -9.14 -15.20
N ASP A 22 3.82 -9.29 -16.45
CA ASP A 22 5.23 -9.56 -16.74
C ASP A 22 6.11 -8.33 -16.53
N VAL A 23 5.64 -7.11 -16.84
CA VAL A 23 6.35 -5.87 -16.47
C VAL A 23 6.47 -5.72 -14.95
N ILE A 24 5.42 -6.00 -14.18
CA ILE A 24 5.44 -5.86 -12.71
C ILE A 24 6.22 -6.99 -12.02
N LYS A 25 6.36 -8.16 -12.65
CA LYS A 25 7.21 -9.25 -12.16
C LYS A 25 8.70 -8.94 -12.30
N ARG A 26 9.09 -8.08 -13.24
CA ARG A 26 10.47 -7.58 -13.35
C ARG A 26 10.79 -6.72 -12.14
N GLU A 27 12.04 -6.79 -11.68
CA GLU A 27 12.50 -5.90 -10.61
C GLU A 27 12.46 -4.44 -11.10
N PRO A 28 12.18 -3.46 -10.22
CA PRO A 28 12.19 -2.07 -10.61
C PRO A 28 13.53 -1.71 -11.23
N SER A 29 13.51 -0.89 -12.28
CA SER A 29 14.74 -0.29 -12.80
C SER A 29 15.47 0.36 -11.62
N PRO A 30 16.79 0.14 -11.46
CA PRO A 30 17.54 0.86 -10.44
C PRO A 30 17.42 2.34 -10.76
N VAL A 31 16.58 3.05 -10.02
CA VAL A 31 16.66 4.50 -9.94
C VAL A 31 18.08 4.79 -9.44
N PRO A 32 18.83 5.71 -10.04
CA PRO A 32 20.13 6.14 -9.51
C PRO A 32 19.96 6.92 -8.20
N GLY A 33 19.41 6.26 -7.18
CA GLY A 33 19.44 6.64 -5.78
C GLY A 33 20.49 5.78 -5.04
N PRO A 34 20.75 6.06 -3.76
CA PRO A 34 21.76 5.34 -3.00
C PRO A 34 21.44 3.84 -2.99
N SER A 35 22.33 3.08 -3.63
CA SER A 35 22.27 1.63 -3.75
C SER A 35 21.96 1.00 -2.38
N CYS A 36 20.80 0.35 -2.26
CA CYS A 36 20.62 -0.68 -1.25
C CYS A 36 21.53 -1.84 -1.67
N ALA A 37 22.79 -1.80 -1.22
CA ALA A 37 23.74 -2.85 -1.53
C ALA A 37 23.15 -4.19 -1.08
N PRO A 38 23.29 -5.27 -1.89
CA PRO A 38 22.88 -6.58 -1.45
C PRO A 38 23.65 -6.93 -0.17
N VAL A 39 22.89 -7.27 0.88
CA VAL A 39 23.43 -7.81 2.13
C VAL A 39 24.33 -8.99 1.77
N GLY A 40 25.59 -8.93 2.20
CA GLY A 40 26.52 -10.04 2.05
C GLY A 40 25.87 -11.33 2.55
N GLN A 41 25.80 -12.33 1.67
CA GLN A 41 25.38 -13.68 2.03
C GLN A 41 26.23 -14.13 3.23
N GLN A 42 25.58 -14.57 4.30
CA GLN A 42 26.28 -15.31 5.36
C GLN A 42 26.96 -16.54 4.72
N PRO A 43 28.17 -16.91 5.18
CA PRO A 43 28.90 -18.04 4.64
C PRO A 43 28.09 -19.34 4.80
N PRO A 44 28.26 -20.31 3.88
CA PRO A 44 27.47 -21.53 3.88
C PRO A 44 27.78 -22.34 5.14
N ILE A 45 26.76 -22.53 5.97
CA ILE A 45 26.77 -23.56 7.01
C ILE A 45 26.76 -24.90 6.28
N LYS A 46 27.90 -25.60 6.31
CA LYS A 46 27.96 -27.02 5.96
C LYS A 46 27.28 -27.81 7.07
N GLU A 47 26.05 -28.23 6.83
CA GLU A 47 25.44 -29.35 7.55
C GLU A 47 25.01 -30.40 6.53
N GLU A 48 25.77 -31.50 6.50
CA GLU A 48 25.31 -32.77 5.96
C GLU A 48 24.21 -33.31 6.87
N ALA A 49 22.99 -33.43 6.37
CA ALA A 49 21.94 -34.25 6.97
C ALA A 49 20.97 -34.73 5.86
N PRO A 50 20.43 -35.96 5.99
CA PRO A 50 19.93 -36.75 4.87
C PRO A 50 18.56 -36.30 4.37
N GLU A 51 18.30 -36.57 3.08
CA GLU A 51 17.01 -36.39 2.42
C GLU A 51 15.91 -37.15 3.18
N ALA A 52 15.02 -36.38 3.82
CA ALA A 52 13.75 -36.87 4.33
C ALA A 52 12.62 -36.30 3.46
N ASP A 53 11.98 -37.21 2.73
CA ASP A 53 10.76 -37.00 1.95
C ASP A 53 9.58 -36.71 2.90
N TYR A 54 9.23 -35.44 3.06
CA TYR A 54 8.06 -35.02 3.83
C TYR A 54 6.86 -34.83 2.91
N GLY A 55 6.08 -35.90 2.75
CA GLY A 55 4.70 -35.84 2.29
C GLY A 55 3.83 -35.10 3.30
N TYR A 56 3.30 -33.94 2.92
CA TYR A 56 2.26 -33.24 3.68
C TYR A 56 0.90 -33.93 3.47
N ASP A 57 0.51 -34.78 4.43
CA ASP A 57 -0.88 -35.19 4.62
C ASP A 57 -1.61 -34.16 5.49
N ASP A 58 -2.26 -33.20 4.82
CA ASP A 58 -3.27 -32.30 5.42
C ASP A 58 -4.59 -33.09 5.57
N ASP A 59 -4.77 -33.89 6.62
CA ASP A 59 -6.09 -34.45 7.00
C ASP A 59 -6.06 -35.07 8.42
N ASP A 60 -5.88 -34.28 9.49
CA ASP A 60 -6.37 -34.69 10.80
C ASP A 60 -6.74 -33.50 11.71
N TYR A 61 -8.03 -33.15 11.69
CA TYR A 61 -8.64 -32.33 12.73
C TYR A 61 -9.97 -32.97 13.09
N SER A 62 -9.88 -34.13 13.73
CA SER A 62 -11.02 -34.81 14.34
C SER A 62 -10.98 -34.63 15.86
N SER A 63 -12.01 -33.92 16.35
CA SER A 63 -12.58 -33.86 17.69
C SER A 63 -11.90 -34.69 18.80
N LEU A 64 -11.18 -33.99 19.69
CA LEU A 64 -10.87 -34.44 21.05
C LEU A 64 -11.63 -33.53 22.03
N GLU A 65 -12.79 -34.00 22.49
CA GLU A 65 -13.33 -33.59 23.77
C GLU A 65 -12.53 -34.32 24.85
N GLY A 66 -11.74 -33.59 25.64
CA GLY A 66 -10.90 -34.18 26.68
C GLY A 66 -10.11 -33.14 27.46
N GLU A 67 -10.58 -32.91 28.69
CA GLU A 67 -9.85 -32.44 29.87
C GLU A 67 -9.24 -31.01 29.86
N SER A 68 -9.85 -30.17 30.70
CA SER A 68 -9.38 -28.84 31.08
C SER A 68 -8.06 -28.91 31.84
N SER A 69 -6.97 -28.81 31.09
CA SER A 69 -5.64 -28.50 31.64
C SER A 69 -5.64 -27.09 32.26
N PRO A 70 -5.05 -26.88 33.46
CA PRO A 70 -4.91 -25.55 34.04
C PRO A 70 -3.88 -24.77 33.21
N TYR A 71 -4.38 -23.88 32.36
CA TYR A 71 -3.52 -22.91 31.69
C TYR A 71 -2.87 -22.02 32.76
N PRO A 72 -1.54 -21.86 32.76
CA PRO A 72 -0.91 -20.84 33.57
C PRO A 72 -1.48 -19.48 33.16
N GLU A 73 -1.90 -18.70 34.15
CA GLU A 73 -2.35 -17.32 33.98
C GLU A 73 -1.31 -16.57 33.14
N MET A 74 -1.65 -16.27 31.89
CA MET A 74 -0.84 -15.36 31.08
C MET A 74 -1.00 -13.99 31.71
N ASP A 75 0.04 -13.60 32.43
CA ASP A 75 0.27 -12.25 32.93
C ASP A 75 -0.18 -11.22 31.90
N THR A 76 -0.97 -10.28 32.40
CA THR A 76 -1.47 -9.07 31.75
C THR A 76 -0.57 -8.60 30.61
N ALA A 77 -1.10 -8.62 29.39
CA ALA A 77 -0.44 -8.05 28.22
C ALA A 77 0.08 -6.66 28.59
N PRO A 78 1.37 -6.35 28.35
CA PRO A 78 1.97 -5.08 28.74
C PRO A 78 1.09 -3.95 28.21
N GLU A 79 0.66 -3.09 29.14
CA GLU A 79 -0.15 -1.92 28.87
C GLU A 79 0.58 -1.10 27.81
N MET A 80 0.01 -1.03 26.61
CA MET A 80 0.64 -0.26 25.54
C MET A 80 0.40 1.21 25.80
N ASP A 81 1.49 1.98 25.88
CA ASP A 81 1.41 3.44 26.00
C ASP A 81 0.49 4.03 24.92
N PRO A 82 -0.41 4.96 25.29
CA PRO A 82 -1.32 5.57 24.33
C PRO A 82 -0.55 6.32 23.25
N ILE A 83 -0.96 6.15 22.00
CA ILE A 83 -0.37 6.86 20.85
C ILE A 83 -0.63 8.37 21.04
N PRO A 84 0.40 9.23 20.96
CA PRO A 84 0.21 10.68 21.08
C PRO A 84 -0.77 11.21 20.02
N GLU A 85 -1.72 12.06 20.43
CA GLU A 85 -2.76 12.60 19.52
C GLU A 85 -2.18 13.35 18.31
N SER A 86 -1.03 14.02 18.49
CA SER A 86 -0.30 14.72 17.42
C SER A 86 0.19 13.80 16.30
N GLN A 87 0.26 12.50 16.56
CA GLN A 87 0.76 11.50 15.63
C GLN A 87 -0.35 10.64 15.01
N LEU A 88 -1.60 10.77 15.49
CA LEU A 88 -2.75 10.12 14.86
C LEU A 88 -3.02 10.72 13.47
N PRO A 89 -3.56 9.93 12.51
CA PRO A 89 -3.97 10.44 11.21
C PRO A 89 -4.88 11.67 11.36
N LYS A 90 -4.49 12.78 10.74
CA LYS A 90 -5.20 14.04 10.90
C LYS A 90 -6.43 14.03 9.99
N PRO A 91 -7.65 14.32 10.49
CA PRO A 91 -8.82 14.42 9.65
C PRO A 91 -8.64 15.55 8.63
N GLU A 92 -9.11 15.31 7.41
CA GLU A 92 -8.91 16.19 6.25
C GLU A 92 -9.40 17.62 6.48
N SER A 93 -10.37 17.84 7.36
CA SER A 93 -11.03 19.13 7.58
C SER A 93 -10.30 20.10 8.52
N LYS A 94 -9.24 19.69 9.24
CA LYS A 94 -8.66 20.52 10.31
C LYS A 94 -7.42 21.34 9.94
N LEU A 95 -6.84 21.15 8.76
CA LEU A 95 -5.59 21.83 8.39
C LEU A 95 -5.87 22.93 7.37
N ARG A 96 -6.12 24.15 7.85
CA ARG A 96 -5.88 25.35 7.03
C ARG A 96 -4.45 25.78 7.34
N CYS A 97 -3.56 25.59 6.38
CA CYS A 97 -2.14 25.87 6.58
C CYS A 97 -1.84 27.37 6.45
N ARG A 98 -2.57 28.09 5.58
CA ARG A 98 -2.40 29.53 5.36
C ARG A 98 -3.70 30.31 5.60
N TYR A 99 -3.60 31.37 6.40
CA TYR A 99 -4.71 32.28 6.70
C TYR A 99 -4.71 33.55 5.83
N VAL A 100 -3.57 33.92 5.26
CA VAL A 100 -3.39 35.13 4.45
C VAL A 100 -3.63 34.84 2.96
N ALA A 101 -4.44 35.67 2.30
CA ALA A 101 -4.70 35.56 0.87
C ALA A 101 -3.43 35.79 0.04
N TYR A 102 -3.38 35.17 -1.14
CA TYR A 102 -2.27 35.37 -2.08
C TYR A 102 -2.39 36.71 -2.80
N THR A 103 -1.24 37.31 -3.10
CA THR A 103 -1.09 38.54 -3.88
C THR A 103 -0.39 38.22 -5.21
N ALA A 104 -0.30 39.21 -6.11
CA ALA A 104 0.46 39.06 -7.35
C ALA A 104 1.95 38.81 -7.10
N ASN A 105 2.50 39.38 -6.02
CA ASN A 105 3.90 39.21 -5.63
C ASN A 105 4.19 37.77 -5.17
N ASP A 106 3.21 37.05 -4.62
CA ASP A 106 3.38 35.64 -4.26
C ASP A 106 3.49 34.72 -5.49
N LEU A 107 3.20 35.23 -6.69
CA LEU A 107 3.54 34.51 -7.90
C LEU A 107 5.07 34.52 -8.07
N THR A 108 5.72 35.68 -7.99
CA THR A 108 7.17 35.74 -8.21
C THR A 108 7.92 35.02 -7.10
N ALA A 109 8.50 33.86 -7.41
CA ALA A 109 9.39 33.17 -6.50
C ALA A 109 10.77 33.84 -6.59
N VAL A 110 11.10 34.68 -5.61
CA VAL A 110 12.31 35.51 -5.64
C VAL A 110 13.46 34.87 -4.87
N GLU A 111 13.16 34.26 -3.72
CA GLU A 111 14.16 33.65 -2.84
C GLU A 111 14.74 32.37 -3.46
N THR A 112 16.06 32.34 -3.65
CA THR A 112 16.81 31.14 -4.01
C THR A 112 17.10 30.29 -2.79
N ASP A 113 17.06 28.96 -2.96
CA ASP A 113 17.59 28.02 -1.98
C ASP A 113 19.10 27.86 -2.17
N ASP A 114 19.87 28.33 -1.19
CA ASP A 114 21.35 28.29 -1.21
C ASP A 114 21.92 26.86 -1.27
N ARG A 115 21.10 25.83 -1.01
CA ARG A 115 21.48 24.42 -1.15
C ARG A 115 21.51 23.96 -2.61
N CYS A 116 20.87 24.70 -3.51
CA CYS A 116 20.83 24.36 -4.93
C CYS A 116 22.13 24.79 -5.65
N PRO A 117 22.53 24.06 -6.71
CA PRO A 117 23.57 24.53 -7.60
C PRO A 117 23.23 25.92 -8.18
N PRO A 118 24.22 26.80 -8.42
CA PRO A 118 23.98 28.18 -8.88
C PRO A 118 23.14 28.33 -10.14
N ASN A 119 23.12 27.31 -11.00
CA ASN A 119 22.40 27.31 -12.28
C ASN A 119 21.18 26.35 -12.27
N TRP A 120 20.73 25.90 -11.10
CA TRP A 120 19.57 25.02 -11.03
C TRP A 120 18.30 25.81 -11.33
N PRO A 121 17.52 25.47 -12.39
CA PRO A 121 16.38 26.28 -12.82
C PRO A 121 15.24 26.34 -11.81
N LEU A 122 15.20 25.44 -10.82
CA LEU A 122 14.19 25.40 -9.77
C LEU A 122 14.71 25.89 -8.42
N ALA A 123 15.88 26.54 -8.38
CA ALA A 123 16.45 27.07 -7.13
C ALA A 123 15.52 28.04 -6.40
N HIS A 124 14.65 28.74 -7.12
CA HIS A 124 13.66 29.66 -6.54
C HIS A 124 12.40 28.96 -6.01
N LEU A 125 12.22 27.67 -6.30
CA LEU A 125 11.06 26.90 -5.86
C LEU A 125 11.45 25.97 -4.71
N TRP A 126 10.46 25.52 -3.97
CA TRP A 126 10.65 24.70 -2.77
C TRP A 126 9.87 23.39 -2.92
N PRO A 127 10.53 22.27 -3.25
CA PRO A 127 9.86 21.00 -3.51
C PRO A 127 9.51 20.27 -2.21
N VAL A 128 8.36 19.63 -2.25
CA VAL A 128 7.86 18.69 -1.25
C VAL A 128 7.50 17.40 -1.97
N TYR A 129 8.01 16.28 -1.48
CA TYR A 129 7.60 14.96 -1.93
C TYR A 129 6.23 14.62 -1.34
N VAL A 130 5.32 14.18 -2.18
CA VAL A 130 4.00 13.70 -1.79
C VAL A 130 3.85 12.29 -2.34
N GLY A 131 3.67 11.31 -1.46
CA GLY A 131 3.42 9.92 -1.81
C GLY A 131 2.09 9.42 -1.26
N ASN A 132 1.67 8.25 -1.76
CA ASN A 132 0.39 7.62 -1.40
C ASN A 132 -0.83 8.52 -1.71
N PHE A 133 -0.75 9.34 -2.76
CA PHE A 133 -1.82 10.26 -3.12
C PHE A 133 -2.88 9.56 -3.97
N ARG A 134 -4.09 9.37 -3.41
CA ARG A 134 -5.18 8.66 -4.08
C ARG A 134 -5.93 9.53 -5.09
N CYS A 135 -5.89 9.11 -6.36
CA CYS A 135 -6.73 9.64 -7.45
C CYS A 135 -7.60 8.55 -8.07
N ALA A 136 -8.62 8.92 -8.87
CA ALA A 136 -9.43 7.96 -9.62
C ALA A 136 -8.74 7.51 -10.92
N ALA A 137 -7.92 8.39 -11.49
CA ALA A 137 -7.10 8.13 -12.67
C ALA A 137 -5.88 9.05 -12.68
N LEU A 138 -4.83 8.63 -13.38
CA LEU A 138 -3.58 9.38 -13.51
C LEU A 138 -3.79 10.76 -14.15
N SER A 139 -4.66 10.84 -15.16
CA SER A 139 -5.00 12.09 -15.86
C SER A 139 -5.59 13.16 -14.94
N GLN A 140 -6.15 12.78 -13.79
CA GLN A 140 -6.67 13.71 -12.79
C GLN A 140 -5.63 14.13 -11.76
N PHE A 141 -4.51 13.41 -11.65
CA PHE A 141 -3.57 13.55 -10.55
C PHE A 141 -3.02 14.97 -10.41
N LYS A 142 -2.53 15.56 -11.51
CA LYS A 142 -2.03 16.94 -11.52
C LYS A 142 -3.06 17.96 -11.02
N ASN A 143 -4.33 17.83 -11.41
CA ASN A 143 -5.37 18.76 -10.95
C ASN A 143 -5.81 18.48 -9.51
N ALA A 144 -5.87 17.21 -9.12
CA ALA A 144 -6.26 16.79 -7.77
C ALA A 144 -5.26 17.24 -6.71
N ILE A 145 -3.95 17.08 -6.96
CA ILE A 145 -2.92 17.51 -6.02
C ILE A 145 -2.90 19.03 -5.86
N ARG A 146 -3.08 19.78 -6.96
CA ARG A 146 -3.17 21.24 -6.93
C ARG A 146 -4.38 21.72 -6.15
N GLN A 147 -5.54 21.11 -6.38
CA GLN A 147 -6.76 21.43 -5.62
C GLN A 147 -6.65 21.01 -4.16
N TYR A 148 -6.00 19.89 -3.86
CA TYR A 148 -5.74 19.45 -2.50
C TYR A 148 -4.95 20.51 -1.72
N PHE A 149 -3.78 20.92 -2.20
CA PHE A 149 -2.99 21.95 -1.52
C PHE A 149 -3.69 23.31 -1.52
N ALA A 150 -4.41 23.67 -2.59
CA ALA A 150 -5.21 24.88 -2.60
C ALA A 150 -6.32 24.88 -1.54
N SER A 151 -6.93 23.72 -1.26
CA SER A 151 -7.90 23.57 -0.15
C SER A 151 -7.28 23.82 1.23
N LYS A 152 -5.95 23.68 1.34
CA LYS A 152 -5.14 24.02 2.53
C LYS A 152 -4.68 25.48 2.54
N GLY A 153 -4.99 26.22 1.48
CA GLY A 153 -4.52 27.59 1.27
C GLY A 153 -3.11 27.67 0.73
N LEU A 154 -2.62 26.66 -0.01
CA LEU A 154 -1.27 26.62 -0.55
C LEU A 154 -1.30 26.61 -2.10
N LEU A 155 -0.49 27.47 -2.72
CA LEU A 155 -0.39 27.58 -4.17
C LEU A 155 0.76 26.71 -4.71
N VAL A 156 0.40 25.63 -5.39
CA VAL A 156 1.35 24.81 -6.15
C VAL A 156 1.76 25.57 -7.41
N ARG A 157 3.08 25.80 -7.56
CA ARG A 157 3.68 26.48 -8.72
C ARG A 157 3.96 25.51 -9.85
N TRP A 158 4.57 24.38 -9.49
CA TRP A 158 4.94 23.35 -10.45
C TRP A 158 4.81 21.96 -9.84
N PHE A 159 4.77 20.96 -10.70
CA PHE A 159 4.52 19.58 -10.35
C PHE A 159 5.37 18.70 -11.25
N PHE A 160 6.09 17.76 -10.65
CA PHE A 160 6.87 16.76 -11.35
C PHE A 160 6.48 15.37 -10.88
N GLN A 161 6.23 14.48 -11.84
CA GLN A 161 6.02 13.06 -11.62
C GLN A 161 7.08 12.30 -12.39
N LEU A 162 7.72 11.33 -11.73
CA LEU A 162 8.70 10.47 -12.36
C LEU A 162 8.04 9.58 -13.41
N ASP A 163 8.53 9.67 -14.65
CA ASP A 163 8.10 8.84 -15.78
C ASP A 163 8.99 7.60 -15.90
N ASP A 164 8.85 6.68 -14.94
CA ASP A 164 9.47 5.36 -14.96
C ASP A 164 8.41 4.30 -15.29
N GLU A 165 8.66 3.43 -16.27
CA GLU A 165 7.67 2.46 -16.77
C GLU A 165 7.17 1.52 -15.66
N TYR A 166 8.05 1.08 -14.76
CA TYR A 166 7.68 0.19 -13.67
C TYR A 166 6.75 0.91 -12.69
N PHE A 167 7.15 2.09 -12.21
CA PHE A 167 6.37 2.86 -11.24
C PHE A 167 5.09 3.42 -11.84
N TYR A 168 5.10 3.83 -13.11
CA TYR A 168 3.91 4.25 -13.84
C TYR A 168 2.84 3.15 -13.81
N ASN A 169 3.23 1.91 -14.11
CA ASN A 169 2.32 0.76 -14.12
C ASN A 169 1.86 0.38 -12.72
N PHE A 170 2.76 0.41 -11.74
CA PHE A 170 2.43 0.16 -10.33
C PHE A 170 1.44 1.20 -9.78
N GLN A 171 1.75 2.49 -9.92
CA GLN A 171 0.95 3.61 -9.43
C GLN A 171 -0.41 3.68 -10.12
N THR A 172 -0.47 3.46 -11.43
CA THR A 172 -1.75 3.46 -12.18
C THR A 172 -2.66 2.32 -11.75
N LYS A 173 -2.11 1.14 -11.42
CA LYS A 173 -2.93 0.04 -10.90
C LYS A 173 -3.41 0.27 -9.48
N ALA A 174 -2.54 0.78 -8.61
CA ALA A 174 -2.92 1.12 -7.25
C ALA A 174 -3.82 2.37 -7.20
N ASN A 175 -3.83 3.18 -8.27
CA ASN A 175 -4.23 4.59 -8.31
C ASN A 175 -3.69 5.41 -7.13
N LEU A 176 -2.45 5.13 -6.75
CA LEU A 176 -1.71 5.82 -5.71
C LEU A 176 -0.48 6.39 -6.37
N TYR A 177 -0.33 7.70 -6.30
CA TYR A 177 0.66 8.42 -7.09
C TYR A 177 1.62 9.17 -6.18
N ASP A 178 2.85 9.29 -6.66
CA ASP A 178 3.93 10.02 -6.00
C ASP A 178 4.40 11.17 -6.89
N ALA A 179 4.78 12.30 -6.30
CA ALA A 179 5.26 13.47 -7.03
C ALA A 179 6.14 14.38 -6.19
N LEU A 180 6.94 15.21 -6.86
CA LEU A 180 7.46 16.45 -6.28
C LEU A 180 6.51 17.61 -6.60
N VAL A 181 6.08 18.30 -5.54
CA VAL A 181 5.20 19.46 -5.60
C VAL A 181 6.00 20.68 -5.21
N TYR A 182 6.07 21.66 -6.11
CA TYR A 182 6.91 22.85 -5.94
C TYR A 182 6.08 24.05 -5.49
N PHE A 183 6.52 24.67 -4.41
CA PHE A 183 5.92 25.90 -3.85
C PHE A 183 6.81 27.11 -4.13
N GLY A 184 6.21 28.30 -4.15
CA GLY A 184 6.90 29.55 -4.50
C GLY A 184 7.70 30.17 -3.34
N SER A 185 7.55 29.63 -2.13
CA SER A 185 8.24 30.12 -0.94
C SER A 185 8.59 28.96 0.00
N LYS A 186 9.63 29.16 0.81
CA LYS A 186 10.01 28.22 1.87
C LYS A 186 8.89 28.01 2.87
N GLN A 187 8.18 29.09 3.21
CA GLN A 187 7.08 29.05 4.17
C GLN A 187 5.93 28.15 3.70
N ASP A 188 5.52 28.28 2.43
CA ASP A 188 4.46 27.44 1.86
C ASP A 188 4.87 25.96 1.84
N ALA A 189 6.14 25.67 1.53
CA ALA A 189 6.67 24.30 1.57
C ALA A 189 6.69 23.73 3.00
N VAL A 190 7.12 24.52 4.00
CA VAL A 190 7.08 24.10 5.42
C VAL A 190 5.64 23.81 5.85
N GLN A 191 4.70 24.67 5.47
CA GLN A 191 3.28 24.48 5.73
C GLN A 191 2.71 23.24 5.03
N ALA A 192 3.17 22.93 3.81
CA ALA A 192 2.79 21.71 3.12
C ALA A 192 3.26 20.45 3.86
N LEU A 193 4.44 20.47 4.49
CA LEU A 193 4.96 19.33 5.28
C LEU A 193 4.06 19.00 6.48
N GLU A 194 3.28 19.95 7.00
CA GLU A 194 2.32 19.68 8.09
C GLU A 194 1.16 18.77 7.66
N CYS A 195 0.96 18.61 6.35
CA CYS A 195 0.01 17.68 5.75
C CYS A 195 0.49 16.23 5.79
N ASP A 196 1.69 15.94 6.30
CA ASP A 196 2.11 14.56 6.55
C ASP A 196 1.09 13.86 7.48
N HIS A 197 0.75 12.61 7.14
CA HIS A 197 -0.28 11.81 7.79
C HIS A 197 -1.71 12.37 7.75
N SER A 198 -1.98 13.37 6.91
CA SER A 198 -3.35 13.81 6.64
C SER A 198 -4.10 12.80 5.75
N ILE A 199 -5.42 12.71 5.93
CA ILE A 199 -6.25 11.80 5.13
C ILE A 199 -6.71 12.52 3.86
N HIS A 200 -6.46 11.94 2.70
CA HIS A 200 -7.04 12.36 1.42
C HIS A 200 -7.70 11.17 0.73
N ASN A 201 -8.97 11.31 0.34
CA ASN A 201 -9.76 10.24 -0.29
C ASN A 201 -9.72 8.89 0.46
N GLY A 202 -9.57 8.93 1.79
CA GLY A 202 -9.52 7.74 2.66
C GLY A 202 -8.15 7.07 2.78
N TYR A 203 -7.09 7.70 2.25
CA TYR A 203 -5.70 7.25 2.29
C TYR A 203 -4.85 8.25 3.09
N THR A 204 -3.93 7.73 3.89
CA THR A 204 -3.00 8.55 4.68
C THR A 204 -1.84 9.02 3.81
N LEU A 205 -1.69 10.33 3.60
CA LEU A 205 -0.61 10.89 2.80
C LEU A 205 0.75 10.75 3.50
N ASN A 206 1.78 10.53 2.70
CA ASN A 206 3.18 10.63 3.11
C ASN A 206 3.75 11.92 2.52
N VAL A 207 4.12 12.89 3.35
CA VAL A 207 4.60 14.20 2.89
C VAL A 207 5.97 14.50 3.49
N PHE A 208 6.99 14.62 2.65
CA PHE A 208 8.39 14.77 3.05
C PHE A 208 9.10 15.90 2.29
N PRO A 209 10.22 16.45 2.80
CA PRO A 209 11.03 17.42 2.07
C PRO A 209 11.48 16.90 0.71
N GLY A 210 11.35 17.67 -0.38
CA GLY A 210 11.66 17.18 -1.72
C GLY A 210 13.14 17.11 -2.08
N ARG A 211 14.00 17.84 -1.36
CA ARG A 211 15.46 17.92 -1.61
C ARG A 211 16.29 16.99 -0.76
N GLU A 212 15.81 16.70 0.45
CA GLU A 212 16.56 15.96 1.45
C GLU A 212 15.89 14.61 1.68
N PRO A 213 16.65 13.50 1.62
CA PRO A 213 16.09 12.19 1.86
C PRO A 213 15.73 12.02 3.34
N VAL A 214 14.50 11.56 3.59
CA VAL A 214 14.05 11.14 4.92
C VAL A 214 14.14 9.63 5.03
N TYR A 215 14.72 9.16 6.11
CA TYR A 215 14.99 7.75 6.32
C TYR A 215 14.15 7.12 7.43
N PHE A 216 13.94 5.82 7.33
CA PHE A 216 13.36 5.01 8.40
C PHE A 216 14.35 4.87 9.57
N PRO A 217 13.93 5.16 10.81
CA PRO A 217 14.74 4.91 12.01
C PRO A 217 14.88 3.40 12.24
N SER A 218 16.10 2.91 12.47
CA SER A 218 16.41 1.45 12.52
C SER A 218 15.80 0.72 13.72
N ASP A 219 15.62 1.41 14.83
CA ASP A 219 15.11 0.87 16.10
C ASP A 219 13.59 0.68 16.14
N ARG A 220 12.86 1.48 15.36
CA ARG A 220 11.39 1.50 15.34
C ARG A 220 10.79 1.24 13.96
N SER A 221 11.55 0.65 13.05
CA SER A 221 11.07 0.31 11.71
C SER A 221 11.38 -1.13 11.33
N ALA A 222 10.57 -1.69 10.45
CA ALA A 222 10.80 -2.99 9.83
C ALA A 222 10.60 -2.89 8.31
N MET A 223 11.47 -3.58 7.57
CA MET A 223 11.29 -3.85 6.15
C MET A 223 10.52 -5.17 6.01
N PHE A 224 9.57 -5.21 5.09
CA PHE A 224 8.70 -6.36 4.87
C PHE A 224 8.90 -6.94 3.48
N ARG A 225 9.10 -8.27 3.44
CA ARG A 225 9.22 -9.06 2.21
C ARG A 225 8.03 -10.03 2.05
N LYS A 226 7.95 -10.68 0.89
CA LYS A 226 6.94 -11.70 0.53
C LYS A 226 5.49 -11.24 0.65
N MET A 227 5.24 -9.98 0.30
CA MET A 227 3.90 -9.52 -0.04
C MET A 227 3.37 -10.41 -1.20
N LYS A 228 2.19 -11.05 -1.05
CA LYS A 228 1.69 -12.09 -1.99
C LYS A 228 1.90 -11.67 -3.45
N SER A 229 2.79 -12.39 -4.17
CA SER A 229 3.15 -12.05 -5.54
C SER A 229 1.93 -12.07 -6.47
N GLY A 230 1.78 -11.03 -7.28
CA GLY A 230 0.68 -10.91 -8.26
C GLY A 230 -0.52 -10.09 -7.78
N TYR A 231 -0.53 -9.60 -6.54
CA TYR A 231 -1.55 -8.66 -6.07
C TYR A 231 -0.93 -7.29 -5.75
N VAL A 232 -1.44 -6.24 -6.38
CA VAL A 232 -1.04 -4.86 -6.09
C VAL A 232 -1.97 -4.29 -5.03
N TYR A 233 -1.67 -4.48 -3.76
CA TYR A 233 -2.42 -3.80 -2.70
C TYR A 233 -1.84 -2.43 -2.37
N SER A 234 -2.68 -1.56 -1.81
CA SER A 234 -2.33 -0.19 -1.41
C SER A 234 -1.44 -0.10 -0.15
N GLU A 235 -0.68 1.00 0.01
CA GLU A 235 -0.05 1.33 1.30
C GLU A 235 -1.08 1.40 2.44
N GLU A 236 -2.29 1.89 2.17
CA GLU A 236 -3.36 1.97 3.17
C GLU A 236 -3.85 0.58 3.61
N PHE A 237 -3.99 -0.39 2.68
CA PHE A 237 -4.27 -1.78 3.06
C PHE A 237 -3.16 -2.35 3.93
N PHE A 238 -1.90 -2.09 3.54
CA PHE A 238 -0.74 -2.56 4.28
C PHE A 238 -0.69 -2.00 5.70
N ALA A 239 -0.87 -0.67 5.84
CA ALA A 239 -0.97 0.02 7.12
C ALA A 239 -2.10 -0.56 7.98
N ARG A 240 -3.29 -0.76 7.42
CA ARG A 240 -4.42 -1.36 8.15
C ARG A 240 -4.15 -2.78 8.61
N ALA A 241 -3.52 -3.60 7.76
CA ALA A 241 -3.19 -4.98 8.09
C ALA A 241 -2.22 -5.05 9.28
N LEU A 242 -1.21 -4.17 9.29
CA LEU A 242 -0.27 -4.05 10.40
C LEU A 242 -0.96 -3.49 11.66
N MET A 243 -1.72 -2.40 11.52
CA MET A 243 -2.44 -1.77 12.64
C MET A 243 -3.40 -2.73 13.35
N ALA A 244 -4.15 -3.55 12.59
CA ALA A 244 -5.10 -4.49 13.15
C ALA A 244 -4.46 -5.62 13.97
N ARG A 245 -3.18 -5.94 13.73
CA ARG A 245 -2.47 -7.03 14.42
C ARG A 245 -1.52 -6.55 15.50
N HIS A 246 -0.80 -5.46 15.21
CA HIS A 246 0.33 -5.01 16.03
C HIS A 246 0.04 -3.72 16.77
N GLY A 247 -1.01 -2.99 16.38
CA GLY A 247 -1.28 -1.65 16.88
C GLY A 247 -0.56 -0.58 16.05
N GLY A 248 -0.48 0.63 16.62
CA GLY A 248 -0.16 1.86 15.90
C GLY A 248 1.01 1.78 14.92
N VAL A 249 0.73 2.22 13.70
CA VAL A 249 1.72 2.41 12.62
C VAL A 249 1.79 3.90 12.34
N ARG A 250 3.01 4.44 12.26
CA ARG A 250 3.25 5.85 11.99
C ARG A 250 3.32 6.12 10.48
N CYS A 251 4.18 5.38 9.79
CA CYS A 251 4.40 5.57 8.36
C CYS A 251 4.48 4.21 7.68
N VAL A 252 3.93 4.12 6.47
CA VAL A 252 4.05 2.95 5.59
C VAL A 252 4.43 3.42 4.20
N VAL A 253 5.41 2.75 3.61
CA VAL A 253 5.86 2.99 2.24
C VAL A 253 5.95 1.65 1.51
N LYS A 254 5.50 1.61 0.26
CA LYS A 254 5.77 0.48 -0.62
C LYS A 254 6.78 0.86 -1.69
N TYR A 255 7.85 0.09 -1.79
CA TYR A 255 8.84 0.25 -2.85
C TYR A 255 8.37 -0.44 -4.12
N ASP A 256 7.75 -1.61 -3.97
CA ASP A 256 7.25 -2.38 -5.09
C ASP A 256 6.09 -3.31 -4.64
N ILE A 257 5.75 -4.30 -5.46
CA ILE A 257 4.70 -5.27 -5.14
C ILE A 257 5.07 -6.30 -4.07
N LYS A 258 6.36 -6.51 -3.80
CA LYS A 258 6.95 -7.51 -2.90
C LYS A 258 7.56 -6.90 -1.63
N ASN A 259 7.98 -5.64 -1.70
CA ASN A 259 8.77 -4.95 -0.70
C ASN A 259 8.09 -3.65 -0.24
N GLY A 260 8.11 -3.45 1.06
CA GLY A 260 7.70 -2.19 1.69
C GLY A 260 8.34 -2.07 3.07
N ALA A 261 8.10 -0.95 3.73
CA ALA A 261 8.55 -0.70 5.08
C ALA A 261 7.45 -0.03 5.90
N ALA A 262 7.54 -0.23 7.22
CA ALA A 262 6.69 0.47 8.17
C ALA A 262 7.52 0.99 9.35
N GLU A 263 7.16 2.19 9.80
CA GLU A 263 7.63 2.80 11.04
C GLU A 263 6.52 2.67 12.09
N PHE A 264 6.90 2.22 13.28
CA PHE A 264 6.01 2.08 14.44
C PHE A 264 6.27 3.20 15.46
N TYR A 265 5.36 3.38 16.41
CA TYR A 265 5.49 4.42 17.42
C TYR A 265 6.53 4.11 18.48
N SER A 266 6.81 2.84 18.73
CA SER A 266 7.77 2.40 19.74
C SER A 266 8.59 1.21 19.29
N VAL A 267 9.77 1.06 19.90
CA VAL A 267 10.65 -0.11 19.73
C VAL A 267 9.93 -1.39 20.16
N ALA A 268 9.12 -1.33 21.22
CA ALA A 268 8.34 -2.47 21.71
C ALA A 268 7.32 -2.99 20.68
N GLN A 269 6.63 -2.09 19.97
CA GLN A 269 5.75 -2.47 18.86
C GLN A 269 6.53 -3.17 17.73
N THR A 270 7.69 -2.64 17.36
CA THR A 270 8.55 -3.25 16.34
C THR A 270 9.04 -4.64 16.76
N GLN A 271 9.43 -4.83 18.02
CA GLN A 271 9.80 -6.13 18.56
C GLN A 271 8.62 -7.13 18.50
N LYS A 272 7.42 -6.68 18.85
CA LYS A 272 6.19 -7.48 18.72
C LYS A 272 5.92 -7.89 17.27
N VAL A 273 6.17 -6.99 16.32
CA VAL A 273 6.03 -7.28 14.88
C VAL A 273 7.00 -8.40 14.48
N PHE A 274 8.28 -8.33 14.85
CA PHE A 274 9.24 -9.40 14.58
C PHE A 274 8.82 -10.73 15.22
N ALA A 275 8.30 -10.69 16.45
CA ALA A 275 7.88 -11.89 17.15
C ALA A 275 6.61 -12.53 16.56
N THR A 276 5.66 -11.75 16.05
CA THR A 276 4.28 -12.22 15.81
C THR A 276 3.73 -12.03 14.40
N GLU A 277 4.34 -11.20 13.55
CA GLU A 277 3.91 -11.05 12.16
C GLU A 277 4.25 -12.32 11.36
N ARG A 278 3.27 -12.79 10.57
CA ARG A 278 3.36 -14.05 9.81
C ARG A 278 2.81 -13.91 8.40
N GLN A 279 1.98 -12.90 8.14
CA GLN A 279 1.47 -12.61 6.79
C GLN A 279 2.55 -11.95 5.94
N PHE A 280 3.35 -11.09 6.55
CA PHE A 280 4.49 -10.42 5.90
C PHE A 280 5.76 -10.89 6.59
N GLU A 281 6.88 -10.93 5.87
CA GLU A 281 8.17 -11.35 6.45
C GLU A 281 8.93 -10.10 6.91
N PRO A 282 8.87 -9.72 8.21
CA PRO A 282 9.59 -8.57 8.72
C PRO A 282 11.09 -8.87 8.82
N THR A 283 11.90 -7.89 8.46
CA THR A 283 13.35 -7.87 8.59
C THR A 283 13.77 -6.52 9.15
N ALA A 284 14.84 -6.50 9.94
CA ALA A 284 15.34 -5.25 10.50
C ALA A 284 15.76 -4.29 9.38
N VAL A 285 15.44 -3.01 9.56
CA VAL A 285 16.04 -1.96 8.72
C VAL A 285 17.51 -1.87 9.12
N GLY A 286 18.40 -2.24 8.21
CA GLY A 286 19.84 -2.25 8.48
C GLY A 286 20.40 -0.83 8.71
N ASN A 287 21.70 -0.76 9.02
CA ASN A 287 22.41 0.52 9.17
C ASN A 287 22.46 1.35 7.87
N GLN A 288 22.07 0.75 6.74
CA GLN A 288 21.77 1.47 5.50
C GLN A 288 20.35 2.02 5.60
N THR A 289 20.29 3.33 5.77
CA THR A 289 19.08 4.10 6.03
C THR A 289 18.10 3.96 4.87
N LEU A 290 17.05 3.19 5.09
CA LEU A 290 16.02 2.95 4.09
C LEU A 290 15.20 4.23 3.87
N GLN A 291 15.20 4.77 2.65
CA GLN A 291 14.55 6.05 2.34
C GLN A 291 13.02 5.88 2.30
N LYS A 292 12.29 6.83 2.88
CA LYS A 292 10.81 6.86 2.86
C LYS A 292 10.26 7.36 1.52
N GLN A 293 11.02 8.21 0.86
CA GLN A 293 10.68 8.76 -0.45
C GLN A 293 11.19 7.81 -1.53
N ARG A 294 10.41 7.67 -2.61
CA ARG A 294 10.86 6.93 -3.80
C ARG A 294 11.99 7.65 -4.54
N PHE A 295 11.98 8.98 -4.51
CA PHE A 295 12.96 9.85 -5.12
C PHE A 295 12.98 11.22 -4.41
N VAL A 296 14.13 11.88 -4.40
CA VAL A 296 14.30 13.32 -4.13
C VAL A 296 14.69 14.06 -5.41
N GLU A 297 14.59 15.39 -5.42
CA GLU A 297 14.91 16.25 -6.58
C GLU A 297 16.27 15.92 -7.20
N ASN A 298 17.28 15.61 -6.38
CA ASN A 298 18.61 15.29 -6.86
C ASN A 298 18.68 13.97 -7.64
N ASP A 299 17.91 12.95 -7.23
CA ASP A 299 17.88 11.61 -7.85
C ASP A 299 17.34 11.66 -9.30
N ILE A 300 16.51 12.67 -9.59
CA ILE A 300 15.74 12.79 -10.84
C ILE A 300 16.00 14.13 -11.55
N SER A 301 17.16 14.73 -11.29
CA SER A 301 17.51 16.05 -11.79
C SER A 301 17.60 16.09 -13.32
N ALA A 302 18.10 15.02 -13.95
CA ALA A 302 18.21 14.91 -15.41
C ALA A 302 16.83 14.86 -16.08
N GLU A 303 15.90 14.10 -15.50
CA GLU A 303 14.52 13.96 -15.97
C GLU A 303 13.74 15.26 -15.81
N ILE A 304 13.96 15.97 -14.69
CA ILE A 304 13.42 17.31 -14.47
C ILE A 304 13.89 18.27 -15.58
N LEU A 305 15.19 18.31 -15.87
CA LEU A 305 15.74 19.19 -16.91
C LEU A 305 15.18 18.85 -18.28
N LYS A 306 15.00 17.56 -18.59
CA LYS A 306 14.36 17.12 -19.83
C LYS A 306 12.92 17.64 -19.96
N VAL A 307 12.11 17.50 -18.91
CA VAL A 307 10.71 17.98 -18.91
C VAL A 307 10.64 19.50 -19.06
N LEU A 308 11.55 20.24 -18.44
CA LEU A 308 11.65 21.70 -18.57
C LEU A 308 12.08 22.13 -19.99
N ALA A 309 13.00 21.39 -20.61
CA ALA A 309 13.42 21.66 -21.99
C ALA A 309 12.28 21.41 -23.00
N GLU A 310 11.46 20.38 -22.76
CA GLU A 310 10.28 20.08 -23.59
C GLU A 310 9.13 21.08 -23.37
N ASN A 311 9.10 21.75 -22.21
CA ASN A 311 8.05 22.69 -21.82
C ASN A 311 8.66 23.97 -21.24
N PRO A 312 9.21 24.88 -22.07
CA PRO A 312 9.92 26.08 -21.59
C PRO A 312 9.03 27.01 -20.76
N ASP A 313 7.72 26.97 -20.99
CA ASP A 313 6.74 27.79 -20.25
C ASP A 313 6.26 27.11 -18.95
N ALA A 314 6.77 25.92 -18.59
CA ALA A 314 6.28 25.14 -17.45
C ALA A 314 6.39 25.86 -16.10
N LEU A 315 7.33 26.80 -15.98
CA LEU A 315 7.57 27.62 -14.79
C LEU A 315 6.95 29.00 -14.88
N GLN A 316 6.36 29.36 -16.02
CA GLN A 316 5.72 30.65 -16.20
C GLN A 316 4.48 30.78 -15.32
N MET A 317 4.33 31.97 -14.76
CA MET A 317 3.27 32.27 -13.82
C MET A 317 2.05 32.73 -14.58
N ASN A 318 0.88 32.17 -14.26
CA ASN A 318 -0.36 32.58 -14.88
C ASN A 318 -1.26 33.28 -13.87
N GLU A 319 -1.38 34.61 -13.96
CA GLU A 319 -2.35 35.38 -13.16
C GLU A 319 -3.81 34.99 -13.44
N ASN A 320 -4.06 34.39 -14.61
CA ASN A 320 -5.36 33.88 -14.99
C ASN A 320 -5.65 32.47 -14.47
N ASP A 321 -4.74 31.86 -13.72
CA ASP A 321 -4.96 30.55 -13.13
C ASP A 321 -6.20 30.55 -12.20
N PRO A 322 -7.18 29.67 -12.42
CA PRO A 322 -8.41 29.62 -11.63
C PRO A 322 -8.16 29.31 -10.15
N ILE A 323 -7.13 28.53 -9.81
CA ILE A 323 -6.76 28.23 -8.43
C ILE A 323 -6.17 29.49 -7.77
N PHE A 324 -5.28 30.20 -8.47
CA PHE A 324 -4.71 31.44 -7.95
C PHE A 324 -5.79 32.50 -7.70
N LYS A 325 -6.72 32.71 -8.64
CA LYS A 325 -7.85 33.64 -8.47
C LYS A 325 -8.70 33.33 -7.24
N LYS A 326 -8.95 32.04 -6.98
CA LYS A 326 -9.65 31.57 -5.77
C LYS A 326 -8.85 31.88 -4.50
N LEU A 327 -7.58 31.52 -4.47
CA LEU A 327 -6.69 31.79 -3.33
C LEU A 327 -6.48 33.29 -3.04
N LYS A 328 -6.42 34.13 -4.09
CA LYS A 328 -6.33 35.59 -3.98
C LYS A 328 -7.59 36.22 -3.38
N SER A 329 -8.76 35.66 -3.68
CA SER A 329 -10.03 36.11 -3.09
C SER A 329 -10.32 35.51 -1.71
N GLY A 330 -9.41 34.70 -1.17
CA GLY A 330 -9.59 33.99 0.11
C GLY A 330 -10.56 32.81 0.05
N ASN A 331 -11.07 32.47 -1.14
CA ASN A 331 -11.99 31.35 -1.35
C ASN A 331 -11.19 30.06 -1.58
N LEU A 332 -11.18 29.16 -0.60
CA LEU A 332 -10.47 27.88 -0.73
C LEU A 332 -11.31 26.91 -1.58
N PRO A 333 -10.75 26.30 -2.65
CA PRO A 333 -11.45 25.26 -3.38
C PRO A 333 -11.62 24.01 -2.50
N GLU A 334 -12.65 23.22 -2.77
CA GLU A 334 -12.76 21.89 -2.19
C GLU A 334 -11.74 20.94 -2.84
N PRO A 335 -11.15 19.99 -2.08
CA PRO A 335 -10.27 18.99 -2.66
C PRO A 335 -11.07 18.06 -3.58
N LEU A 336 -10.47 17.64 -4.70
CA LEU A 336 -11.12 16.68 -5.60
C LEU A 336 -11.38 15.36 -4.87
N ARG A 337 -12.67 15.04 -4.75
CA ARG A 337 -13.14 13.77 -4.22
C ARG A 337 -13.09 12.73 -5.32
N CYS A 338 -12.34 11.66 -5.08
CA CYS A 338 -12.49 10.47 -5.90
C CYS A 338 -13.74 9.72 -5.44
N PRO A 339 -14.50 9.08 -6.35
CA PRO A 339 -15.48 8.07 -5.97
C PRO A 339 -14.71 6.93 -5.27
N GLY A 340 -14.57 7.07 -3.96
CA GLY A 340 -13.98 6.07 -3.09
C GLY A 340 -15.08 5.18 -2.50
N PRO A 341 -14.69 4.09 -1.81
CA PRO A 341 -15.63 3.43 -0.91
C PRO A 341 -16.13 4.50 0.09
N PRO A 342 -17.42 4.49 0.44
CA PRO A 342 -17.96 5.50 1.35
C PRO A 342 -17.13 5.53 2.64
N PRO A 343 -16.83 6.74 3.19
CA PRO A 343 -16.06 6.87 4.41
C PRO A 343 -16.71 6.04 5.50
N ARG A 344 -15.95 5.11 6.10
CA ARG A 344 -16.45 4.39 7.28
C ARG A 344 -16.56 5.41 8.39
N ARG A 345 -17.78 5.64 8.87
CA ARG A 345 -18.02 6.30 10.16
C ARG A 345 -17.09 5.64 11.17
N HIS A 346 -16.08 6.36 11.64
CA HIS A 346 -15.33 5.95 12.82
C HIS A 346 -16.38 5.65 13.88
N GLY A 347 -16.32 4.43 14.45
CA GLY A 347 -17.20 4.00 15.52
C GLY A 347 -16.94 4.85 16.77
N GLY A 348 -17.44 6.08 16.77
CA GLY A 348 -17.64 6.89 17.95
C GLY A 348 -18.79 6.25 18.73
N GLY A 349 -18.52 5.99 20.01
CA GLY A 349 -19.41 5.25 20.88
C GLY A 349 -20.78 5.90 21.09
N ARG A 350 -21.72 5.00 21.38
CA ARG A 350 -22.83 5.05 22.35
C ARG A 350 -23.83 6.22 22.33
N GLY A 351 -25.09 5.82 22.20
CA GLY A 351 -26.19 6.37 22.98
C GLY A 351 -27.14 7.30 22.21
N GLY A 352 -28.43 7.17 22.51
CA GLY A 352 -29.44 8.18 22.20
C GLY A 352 -30.27 7.88 20.97
N GLY A 353 -31.46 7.32 21.19
CA GLY A 353 -32.48 7.16 20.16
C GLY A 353 -32.97 8.50 19.60
N GLY A 354 -33.49 8.44 18.37
CA GLY A 354 -34.13 9.55 17.70
C GLY A 354 -34.22 9.25 16.21
N GLY A 355 -35.40 8.79 15.78
CA GLY A 355 -35.66 8.30 14.43
C GLY A 355 -35.46 9.34 13.33
N GLY A 356 -35.19 8.85 12.12
CA GLY A 356 -35.20 9.67 10.92
C GLY A 356 -34.34 9.09 9.78
N SER A 357 -35.02 8.53 8.78
CA SER A 357 -34.55 8.24 7.41
C SER A 357 -33.32 7.32 7.22
N GLY A 358 -33.60 6.03 6.96
CA GLY A 358 -33.39 5.44 5.62
C GLY A 358 -32.00 5.33 5.00
N GLY A 359 -30.90 5.57 5.72
CA GLY A 359 -29.55 5.32 5.22
C GLY A 359 -29.22 3.82 5.24
N ALA A 360 -29.16 3.19 4.07
CA ALA A 360 -28.78 1.79 3.92
C ALA A 360 -27.48 1.47 4.67
N SER A 361 -27.60 0.73 5.77
CA SER A 361 -26.46 0.15 6.47
C SER A 361 -25.77 -0.83 5.50
N ILE A 362 -24.58 -0.48 5.03
CA ILE A 362 -23.76 -1.40 4.25
C ILE A 362 -23.40 -2.56 5.18
N GLN A 363 -24.09 -3.68 4.98
CA GLN A 363 -23.74 -4.93 5.64
C GLN A 363 -22.28 -5.25 5.30
N PRO A 364 -21.50 -5.76 6.26
CA PRO A 364 -20.13 -6.18 5.99
C PRO A 364 -20.11 -7.07 4.75
N VAL A 365 -19.24 -6.74 3.79
CA VAL A 365 -19.00 -7.54 2.58
C VAL A 365 -18.90 -8.98 3.05
N ARG A 366 -19.88 -9.80 2.64
CA ARG A 366 -19.99 -11.20 3.05
C ARG A 366 -18.63 -11.86 2.83
N ARG A 367 -18.03 -12.29 3.94
CA ARG A 367 -16.73 -12.97 4.04
C ARG A 367 -16.79 -14.35 3.36
N GLY A 368 -16.80 -14.35 2.03
CA GLY A 368 -16.72 -15.58 1.25
C GLY A 368 -15.72 -15.40 0.10
N PRO A 369 -14.97 -16.45 -0.28
CA PRO A 369 -14.23 -16.43 -1.52
C PRO A 369 -15.16 -16.05 -2.67
N SER A 370 -14.72 -15.18 -3.58
CA SER A 370 -15.54 -14.74 -4.71
C SER A 370 -16.07 -15.94 -5.50
N LYS A 371 -17.23 -15.81 -6.17
CA LYS A 371 -17.77 -16.89 -7.02
C LYS A 371 -16.74 -17.41 -8.02
N TYR A 372 -15.91 -16.50 -8.54
CA TYR A 372 -14.79 -16.82 -9.42
C TYR A 372 -13.71 -17.67 -8.72
N SER A 373 -13.27 -17.26 -7.53
CA SER A 373 -12.30 -18.02 -6.72
C SER A 373 -12.84 -19.41 -6.34
N GLN A 374 -14.12 -19.51 -5.98
CA GLN A 374 -14.78 -20.79 -5.70
C GLN A 374 -14.81 -21.70 -6.94
N LYS A 375 -15.10 -21.15 -8.11
CA LYS A 375 -15.08 -21.88 -9.39
C LYS A 375 -13.68 -22.40 -9.72
N ILE A 376 -12.63 -21.59 -9.55
CA ILE A 376 -11.25 -22.03 -9.76
C ILE A 376 -10.87 -23.16 -8.80
N LYS A 377 -11.16 -23.01 -7.50
CA LYS A 377 -10.87 -24.06 -6.51
C LYS A 377 -11.59 -25.36 -6.83
N LEU A 378 -12.85 -25.29 -7.28
CA LEU A 378 -13.61 -26.45 -7.71
C LEU A 378 -13.00 -27.13 -8.95
N ASN A 379 -12.62 -26.36 -9.97
CA ASN A 379 -11.99 -26.89 -11.18
C ASN A 379 -10.65 -27.58 -10.88
N ASN A 380 -9.81 -26.97 -10.03
CA ASN A 380 -8.54 -27.58 -9.62
C ASN A 380 -8.77 -28.89 -8.86
N LYS A 381 -9.80 -28.95 -8.01
CA LYS A 381 -10.19 -30.17 -7.29
C LYS A 381 -10.68 -31.27 -8.25
N ILE A 382 -11.50 -30.92 -9.25
CA ILE A 382 -11.95 -31.86 -10.29
C ILE A 382 -10.77 -32.43 -11.08
N ASN A 383 -9.83 -31.57 -11.50
CA ASN A 383 -8.64 -31.99 -12.23
C ASN A 383 -7.74 -32.92 -11.38
N LYS A 384 -7.60 -32.64 -10.07
CA LYS A 384 -6.84 -33.52 -9.16
C LYS A 384 -7.50 -34.90 -9.04
N MET A 385 -8.82 -34.96 -8.86
CA MET A 385 -9.57 -36.22 -8.81
C MET A 385 -9.44 -37.01 -10.12
N ARG A 386 -9.55 -36.34 -11.27
CA ARG A 386 -9.41 -36.97 -12.59
C ARG A 386 -8.03 -37.60 -12.79
N ARG A 387 -6.96 -36.86 -12.47
CA ARG A 387 -5.57 -37.37 -12.56
C ARG A 387 -5.33 -38.56 -11.65
N GLN A 388 -5.92 -38.56 -10.45
CA GLN A 388 -5.83 -39.70 -9.54
C GLN A 388 -6.51 -40.94 -10.14
N ILE A 389 -7.72 -40.78 -10.69
CA ILE A 389 -8.46 -41.86 -11.34
C ILE A 389 -7.69 -42.43 -12.53
N GLU A 390 -7.20 -41.56 -13.42
CA GLU A 390 -6.43 -41.97 -14.61
C GLU A 390 -5.16 -42.74 -14.20
N ARG A 391 -4.46 -42.29 -13.16
CA ARG A 391 -3.29 -42.99 -12.61
C ARG A 391 -3.65 -44.37 -12.05
N ASP A 392 -4.66 -44.45 -11.20
CA ASP A 392 -5.03 -45.72 -10.55
C ASP A 392 -5.50 -46.75 -11.59
N LEU A 393 -6.28 -46.33 -12.60
CA LEU A 393 -6.68 -47.20 -13.72
C LEU A 393 -5.49 -47.68 -14.56
N ALA A 394 -4.54 -46.78 -14.87
CA ALA A 394 -3.33 -47.14 -15.61
C ALA A 394 -2.46 -48.16 -14.87
N GLU A 395 -2.50 -48.15 -13.53
CA GLU A 395 -1.80 -49.11 -12.68
C GLU A 395 -2.63 -50.36 -12.35
N GLY A 396 -3.83 -50.51 -12.93
CA GLY A 396 -4.74 -51.64 -12.70
C GLY A 396 -5.38 -51.67 -11.31
N ARG A 397 -5.38 -50.55 -10.58
CA ARG A 397 -5.98 -50.40 -9.25
C ARG A 397 -7.39 -49.83 -9.36
N GLU A 398 -8.28 -50.22 -8.44
CA GLU A 398 -9.63 -49.63 -8.38
C GLU A 398 -9.54 -48.21 -7.77
N PRO A 399 -9.93 -47.14 -8.50
CA PRO A 399 -9.81 -45.79 -8.00
C PRO A 399 -10.74 -45.55 -6.81
N PHE A 400 -10.17 -45.13 -5.67
CA PHE A 400 -10.93 -44.90 -4.44
C PHE A 400 -10.57 -43.58 -3.77
N LEU A 401 -11.60 -42.80 -3.40
CA LEU A 401 -11.43 -41.56 -2.65
C LEU A 401 -11.58 -41.82 -1.15
N LYS A 402 -10.43 -41.97 -0.47
CA LYS A 402 -10.34 -42.32 0.97
C LYS A 402 -11.05 -41.30 1.88
N HIS A 403 -10.79 -40.01 1.67
CA HIS A 403 -11.35 -38.91 2.46
C HIS A 403 -12.09 -37.92 1.55
N GLY A 404 -13.23 -37.40 2.01
CA GLY A 404 -13.99 -36.42 1.24
C GLY A 404 -15.46 -36.32 1.63
N SER A 405 -16.04 -35.15 1.40
CA SER A 405 -17.46 -34.90 1.63
C SER A 405 -18.35 -35.76 0.72
N LYS A 406 -19.62 -36.00 1.10
CA LYS A 406 -20.58 -36.73 0.24
C LYS A 406 -20.66 -36.16 -1.20
N PRO A 407 -20.69 -34.83 -1.41
CA PRO A 407 -20.62 -34.24 -2.75
C PRO A 407 -19.34 -34.58 -3.52
N ASP A 408 -18.20 -34.66 -2.83
CA ASP A 408 -16.93 -35.00 -3.47
C ASP A 408 -16.90 -36.46 -3.90
N LYS A 409 -17.38 -37.38 -3.05
CA LYS A 409 -17.52 -38.80 -3.42
C LYS A 409 -18.46 -38.99 -4.62
N LYS A 410 -19.56 -38.23 -4.67
CA LYS A 410 -20.46 -38.25 -5.84
C LYS A 410 -19.76 -37.74 -7.11
N ARG A 411 -19.03 -36.63 -7.03
CA ARG A 411 -18.26 -36.08 -8.16
C ARG A 411 -17.14 -37.03 -8.60
N PHE A 412 -16.44 -37.66 -7.67
CA PHE A 412 -15.40 -38.64 -7.97
C PHE A 412 -15.95 -39.82 -8.78
N ARG A 413 -17.11 -40.37 -8.39
CA ARG A 413 -17.80 -41.42 -9.17
C ARG A 413 -18.18 -40.97 -10.57
N GLN A 414 -18.71 -39.75 -10.72
CA GLN A 414 -19.06 -39.20 -12.03
C GLN A 414 -17.84 -39.05 -12.94
N ILE A 415 -16.71 -38.58 -12.39
CA ILE A 415 -15.45 -38.47 -13.13
C ILE A 415 -14.93 -39.87 -13.50
N LEU A 416 -15.04 -40.84 -12.61
CA LEU A 416 -14.63 -42.23 -12.86
C LEU A 416 -15.42 -42.85 -14.03
N GLU A 417 -16.74 -42.72 -14.02
CA GLU A 417 -17.60 -43.18 -15.12
C GLU A 417 -17.26 -42.49 -16.44
N GLN A 418 -16.96 -41.18 -16.39
CA GLN A 418 -16.55 -40.43 -17.57
C GLN A 418 -15.21 -40.92 -18.13
N VAL A 419 -14.20 -41.10 -17.27
CA VAL A 419 -12.86 -41.57 -17.69
C VAL A 419 -12.93 -42.99 -18.26
N LYS A 420 -13.68 -43.90 -17.62
CA LYS A 420 -13.88 -45.26 -18.15
C LYS A 420 -14.50 -45.25 -19.55
N ARG A 421 -15.52 -44.39 -19.76
CA ARG A 421 -16.16 -44.22 -21.07
C ARG A 421 -15.20 -43.66 -22.13
N GLU A 422 -14.37 -42.68 -21.77
CA GLU A 422 -13.39 -42.07 -22.67
C GLU A 422 -12.26 -43.05 -23.06
N GLN A 423 -11.89 -43.96 -22.16
CA GLN A 423 -10.82 -44.93 -22.38
C GLN A 423 -11.32 -46.31 -22.88
N GLY A 424 -12.63 -46.52 -23.03
CA GLY A 424 -13.22 -47.75 -23.57
C GLY A 424 -13.19 -48.96 -22.61
N TRP A 425 -13.27 -48.72 -21.30
CA TRP A 425 -13.33 -49.75 -20.26
C TRP A 425 -14.75 -50.23 -19.94
#